data_AF-A0A938GWL3-F1
#
_entry.id   AF-A0A938GWL3-F1
#
_cell.length_a   1.000
_cell.length_b   1.000
_cell.length_c   1.000
_cell.angle_alpha   90.00
_cell.angle_beta   90.00
_cell.angle_gamma   90.00
#
_symmetry.space_group_name_H-M   'P 1'
#
loop_
_entity.id
_entity.type
_entity.pdbx_description
1 polymer ?
#
loop_
_entity_poly.entity_id
_entity_poly.type
_entity_poly.pdbx_seq_one_letter_code
_entity_poly.pdbx_strand_id
1 'polypeptide(L)'
;MSVVESSRRASRSAELDGLRGVAIALVLWHHLGASALPFGADSWLGWVRAASSLAGAGVDLFFVLSGYFIGGILIDHRESPRLARVFYLRRALRILPLYAVTLAVIFTLVALGAPGSWQEFPAWIYGLFLTNFALAWAQHWDWLPLSVLWSLAVEEQFYLLAPWIVRALSPTLLPWFAGAVVLTAWLLRLSVLVWFPQGHFG
;
A
#
# COMPACT_ATOMS: atom_id res chain seq x y z
N MET A 1 41.14 6.38 16.95
CA MET A 1 39.78 5.87 17.21
C MET A 1 38.76 6.88 16.68
N SER A 2 38.79 7.13 15.37
CA SER A 2 38.19 8.33 14.76
C SER A 2 37.84 8.15 13.26
N VAL A 3 37.43 6.95 12.85
CA VAL A 3 37.08 6.67 11.43
C VAL A 3 35.67 6.09 11.26
N VAL A 4 34.87 5.98 12.34
CA VAL A 4 33.53 5.36 12.27
C VAL A 4 32.41 6.35 11.90
N GLU A 5 32.72 7.64 11.70
CA GLU A 5 31.69 8.69 11.63
C GLU A 5 31.48 9.34 10.26
N SER A 6 31.98 8.73 9.18
CA SER A 6 31.71 9.22 7.83
C SER A 6 30.90 8.21 7.01
N SER A 7 29.73 8.65 6.53
CA SER A 7 28.88 8.04 5.50
C SER A 7 27.64 7.21 5.91
N ARG A 8 26.78 7.76 6.78
CA ARG A 8 25.33 7.61 6.54
C ARG A 8 24.88 8.50 5.39
N ARG A 9 25.46 8.32 4.20
CA ARG A 9 24.70 8.62 2.98
C ARG A 9 23.73 7.46 2.89
N ALA A 10 22.43 7.74 2.77
CA ALA A 10 21.49 6.77 2.25
C ALA A 10 21.96 6.38 0.83
N SER A 11 22.94 5.48 0.74
CA SER A 11 23.11 4.67 -0.45
C SER A 11 21.72 4.09 -0.70
N ARG A 12 21.21 4.22 -1.92
CA ARG A 12 20.12 3.35 -2.35
C ARG A 12 20.65 1.94 -2.20
N SER A 13 20.38 1.32 -1.07
CA SER A 13 20.72 -0.06 -0.77
C SER A 13 19.91 -0.88 -1.76
N ALA A 14 20.59 -1.38 -2.79
CA ALA A 14 19.98 -2.23 -3.82
C ALA A 14 19.26 -3.42 -3.19
N GLU A 15 19.68 -3.82 -1.99
CA GLU A 15 19.07 -4.83 -1.15
C GLU A 15 17.62 -4.48 -0.77
N LEU A 16 17.36 -3.24 -0.33
CA LEU A 16 16.00 -2.81 0.05
C LEU A 16 15.08 -2.65 -1.17
N ASP A 17 15.62 -2.20 -2.30
CA ASP A 17 14.86 -2.15 -3.56
C ASP A 17 14.60 -3.57 -4.10
N GLY A 18 15.54 -4.50 -3.91
CA GLY A 18 15.35 -5.93 -4.19
C GLY A 18 14.24 -6.55 -3.34
N LEU A 19 14.20 -6.25 -2.04
CA LEU A 19 13.14 -6.71 -1.13
C LEU A 19 11.76 -6.16 -1.52
N ARG A 20 11.68 -4.92 -2.02
CA ARG A 20 10.43 -4.40 -2.60
C ARG A 20 10.01 -5.17 -3.84
N GLY A 21 10.97 -5.54 -4.70
CA GLY A 21 10.71 -6.41 -5.85
C GLY A 21 10.12 -7.75 -5.42
N VAL A 22 10.67 -8.37 -4.37
CA VAL A 22 10.12 -9.60 -3.77
C VAL A 22 8.71 -9.37 -3.22
N ALA A 23 8.49 -8.27 -2.49
CA ALA A 23 7.18 -7.91 -1.97
C ALA A 23 6.12 -7.78 -3.08
N ILE A 24 6.46 -7.10 -4.18
CA ILE A 24 5.59 -6.97 -5.37
C ILE A 24 5.34 -8.35 -5.99
N ALA A 25 6.36 -9.19 -6.13
CA ALA A 25 6.20 -10.54 -6.67
C ALA A 25 5.24 -11.40 -5.82
N LEU A 26 5.30 -11.29 -4.49
CA LEU A 26 4.36 -11.95 -3.59
C LEU A 26 2.93 -11.42 -3.78
N VAL A 27 2.74 -10.11 -3.91
CA VAL A 27 1.43 -9.51 -4.18
C VAL A 27 0.86 -10.01 -5.51
N LEU A 28 1.67 -10.03 -6.57
CA LEU A 28 1.26 -10.56 -7.87
C LEU A 28 0.91 -12.04 -7.79
N TRP A 29 1.69 -12.84 -7.05
CA TRP A 29 1.41 -14.24 -6.82
C TRP A 29 0.08 -14.45 -6.08
N HIS A 30 -0.19 -13.65 -5.04
CA HIS A 30 -1.44 -13.71 -4.28
C HIS A 30 -2.68 -13.46 -5.16
N HIS A 31 -2.61 -12.48 -6.07
CA HIS A 31 -3.76 -12.08 -6.87
C HIS A 31 -3.90 -12.85 -8.19
N LEU A 32 -2.78 -13.21 -8.84
CA LEU A 32 -2.76 -13.84 -10.17
C LEU A 32 -2.43 -15.33 -10.12
N GLY A 33 -1.56 -15.75 -9.21
CA GLY A 33 -1.03 -17.12 -9.16
C GLY A 33 -1.90 -18.09 -8.37
N ALA A 34 -2.45 -17.65 -7.23
CA ALA A 34 -3.22 -18.50 -6.33
C ALA A 34 -4.57 -18.98 -6.92
N SER A 35 -5.19 -18.16 -7.78
CA SER A 35 -6.46 -18.42 -8.45
C SER A 35 -6.31 -19.29 -9.72
N ALA A 36 -5.10 -19.39 -10.27
CA ALA A 36 -4.81 -20.11 -11.51
C ALA A 36 -4.44 -21.60 -11.31
N LEU A 37 -4.35 -22.10 -10.06
CA LEU A 37 -4.00 -23.50 -9.76
C LEU A 37 -5.25 -24.38 -9.64
N PRO A 38 -5.54 -25.26 -10.62
CA PRO A 38 -6.78 -26.06 -10.69
C PRO A 38 -6.74 -27.34 -9.83
N PHE A 39 -6.15 -27.29 -8.64
CA PHE A 39 -5.89 -28.50 -7.83
C PHE A 39 -6.55 -28.43 -6.45
N GLY A 40 -7.08 -29.57 -6.01
CA GLY A 40 -7.71 -29.75 -4.69
C GLY A 40 -6.71 -29.73 -3.54
N ALA A 41 -7.24 -29.51 -2.32
CA ALA A 41 -6.47 -29.37 -1.08
C ALA A 41 -5.57 -30.58 -0.74
N ASP A 42 -5.87 -31.75 -1.29
CA ASP A 42 -5.21 -33.02 -0.96
C ASP A 42 -3.89 -33.26 -1.72
N SER A 43 -3.47 -32.31 -2.57
CA SER A 43 -2.21 -32.38 -3.32
C SER A 43 -1.12 -31.52 -2.70
N TRP A 44 0.15 -31.82 -2.99
CA TRP A 44 1.26 -30.92 -2.62
C TRP A 44 1.09 -29.51 -3.21
N LEU A 45 0.38 -29.39 -4.34
CA LEU A 45 -0.03 -28.13 -4.96
C LEU A 45 -1.15 -27.41 -4.18
N GLY A 46 -2.00 -28.16 -3.46
CA GLY A 46 -2.96 -27.63 -2.49
C GLY A 46 -2.27 -26.91 -1.34
N TRP A 47 -1.15 -27.45 -0.85
CA TRP A 47 -0.30 -26.77 0.15
C TRP A 47 0.35 -25.50 -0.39
N VAL A 48 0.79 -25.49 -1.66
CA VAL A 48 1.30 -24.28 -2.33
C VAL A 48 0.22 -23.21 -2.44
N ARG A 49 -1.01 -23.60 -2.81
CA ARG A 49 -2.17 -22.69 -2.83
C ARG A 49 -2.50 -22.16 -1.44
N ALA A 50 -2.49 -23.00 -0.41
CA ALA A 50 -2.70 -22.58 0.97
C ALA A 50 -1.62 -21.60 1.44
N ALA A 51 -0.35 -21.86 1.12
CA ALA A 51 0.77 -20.96 1.40
C ALA A 51 0.67 -19.62 0.64
N SER A 52 -0.08 -19.56 -0.46
CA SER A 52 -0.29 -18.32 -1.22
C SER A 52 -1.12 -17.28 -0.45
N SER A 53 -1.84 -17.68 0.60
CA SER A 53 -2.46 -16.75 1.55
C SER A 53 -1.42 -15.88 2.28
N LEU A 54 -0.24 -16.45 2.57
CA LEU A 54 0.89 -15.73 3.17
C LEU A 54 1.49 -14.69 2.22
N ALA A 55 1.31 -14.86 0.91
CA ALA A 55 1.80 -13.91 -0.09
C ALA A 55 1.05 -12.56 -0.03
N GLY A 56 -0.13 -12.51 0.63
CA GLY A 56 -0.80 -11.25 0.98
C GLY A 56 0.03 -10.36 1.91
N ALA A 57 0.89 -10.94 2.75
CA ALA A 57 1.84 -10.20 3.59
C ALA A 57 2.89 -9.42 2.76
N GLY A 58 2.97 -9.67 1.45
CA GLY A 58 3.75 -8.85 0.53
C GLY A 58 3.33 -7.38 0.55
N VAL A 59 2.04 -7.07 0.74
CA VAL A 59 1.55 -5.68 0.86
C VAL A 59 2.12 -5.02 2.12
N ASP A 60 2.08 -5.74 3.25
CA ASP A 60 2.61 -5.24 4.53
C ASP A 60 4.11 -4.98 4.44
N LEU A 61 4.86 -5.93 3.87
CA LEU A 61 6.30 -5.78 3.65
C LEU A 61 6.61 -4.58 2.75
N PHE A 62 5.84 -4.41 1.67
CA PHE A 62 5.98 -3.26 0.77
C PHE A 62 5.76 -1.94 1.52
N PHE A 63 4.71 -1.82 2.34
CA PHE A 63 4.44 -0.63 3.13
C PHE A 63 5.53 -0.32 4.15
N VAL A 64 6.04 -1.33 4.87
CA VAL A 64 7.14 -1.13 5.82
C VAL A 64 8.39 -0.59 5.11
N LEU A 65 8.76 -1.16 3.97
CA LEU A 65 9.92 -0.73 3.19
C LEU A 65 9.71 0.65 2.56
N SER A 66 8.51 0.97 2.09
CA SER A 66 8.14 2.30 1.59
C SER A 66 8.23 3.35 2.69
N GLY A 67 7.66 3.07 3.87
CA GLY A 67 7.69 3.95 5.04
C GLY A 67 9.11 4.23 5.54
N TYR A 68 9.96 3.20 5.65
CA TYR A 68 11.36 3.36 6.05
C TYR A 68 12.13 4.32 5.13
N PHE A 69 12.05 4.10 3.83
CA PHE A 69 12.77 4.91 2.85
C PHE A 69 12.25 6.34 2.75
N ILE A 70 10.92 6.50 2.77
CA ILE A 70 10.28 7.82 2.68
C ILE A 70 10.52 8.61 3.96
N GLY A 71 10.36 7.97 5.12
CA GLY A 71 10.67 8.56 6.42
C GLY A 71 12.10 9.07 6.47
N GLY A 72 13.07 8.26 6.03
CA GLY A 72 14.48 8.68 5.92
C GLY A 72 14.64 9.94 5.06
N ILE A 73 14.11 9.94 3.83
CA ILE A 73 14.20 11.11 2.93
C ILE A 73 13.58 12.36 3.55
N LEU A 74 12.40 12.22 4.17
CA LEU A 74 11.67 13.35 4.76
C LEU A 74 12.39 13.91 5.98
N ILE A 75 12.96 13.06 6.83
CA ILE A 75 13.73 13.48 8.00
C ILE A 75 15.02 14.18 7.55
N ASP A 76 15.77 13.59 6.62
CA ASP A 76 17.04 14.13 6.11
C ASP A 76 16.87 15.53 5.47
N HIS A 77 15.72 15.78 4.85
CA HIS A 77 15.44 17.02 4.13
C HIS A 77 14.40 17.92 4.84
N ARG A 78 14.09 17.66 6.12
CA ARG A 78 13.00 18.33 6.85
C ARG A 78 13.10 19.86 6.87
N GLU A 79 14.32 20.38 6.96
CA GLU A 79 14.61 21.81 7.03
C GLU A 79 14.47 22.50 5.65
N SER A 80 14.38 21.73 4.56
CA SER A 80 14.22 22.29 3.21
C SER A 80 12.82 22.91 3.03
N PRO A 81 12.72 24.21 2.69
CA PRO A 81 11.42 24.84 2.37
C PRO A 81 10.74 24.21 1.15
N ARG A 82 11.52 23.56 0.27
CA ARG A 82 11.03 22.94 -0.97
C ARG A 82 10.70 21.46 -0.82
N LEU A 83 10.84 20.88 0.37
CA LEU A 83 10.65 19.45 0.63
C LEU A 83 9.34 18.93 0.06
N ALA A 84 8.21 19.51 0.49
CA ALA A 84 6.88 19.05 0.10
C ALA A 84 6.67 19.13 -1.41
N ARG A 85 7.02 20.26 -2.04
CA ARG A 85 6.89 20.46 -3.50
C ARG A 85 7.70 19.43 -4.29
N VAL A 86 8.97 19.23 -3.92
CA VAL A 86 9.85 18.29 -4.62
C VAL A 86 9.38 16.85 -4.39
N PHE A 87 8.95 16.53 -3.17
CA PHE A 87 8.41 15.23 -2.82
C PHE A 87 7.17 14.89 -3.66
N TYR A 88 6.16 15.75 -3.65
CA TYR A 88 4.91 15.52 -4.41
C TYR A 88 5.16 15.47 -5.91
N LEU A 89 5.97 16.35 -6.47
CA LEU A 89 6.24 16.36 -7.91
C LEU A 89 6.90 15.06 -8.37
N ARG A 90 7.92 14.57 -7.64
CA ARG A 90 8.62 13.32 -7.99
C ARG A 90 7.68 12.12 -7.89
N ARG A 91 6.76 12.11 -6.93
CA ARG A 91 5.80 11.01 -6.73
C ARG A 91 4.69 11.04 -7.78
N ALA A 92 4.10 12.21 -8.02
CA ALA A 92 3.08 12.42 -9.03
C ALA A 92 3.57 11.98 -10.42
N LEU A 93 4.77 12.40 -10.83
CA LEU A 93 5.35 12.00 -12.13
C LEU A 93 5.67 10.50 -12.24
N ARG A 94 5.83 9.80 -11.12
CA ARG A 94 6.11 8.35 -11.10
C ARG A 94 4.82 7.52 -11.13
N ILE A 95 3.79 7.96 -10.41
CA ILE A 95 2.62 7.11 -10.12
C ILE A 95 1.43 7.48 -11.02
N LEU A 96 1.15 8.77 -11.20
CA LEU A 96 -0.03 9.22 -11.96
C LEU A 96 -0.05 8.76 -13.42
N PRO A 97 1.07 8.74 -14.19
CA PRO A 97 1.01 8.31 -15.58
C PRO A 97 0.57 6.85 -15.72
N LEU A 98 1.18 5.96 -14.93
CA LEU A 98 0.84 4.54 -14.98
C LEU A 98 -0.57 4.29 -14.43
N TYR A 99 -0.94 4.97 -13.35
CA TYR A 99 -2.28 4.86 -12.77
C TYR A 99 -3.37 5.30 -13.74
N ALA A 100 -3.18 6.44 -14.42
CA ALA A 100 -4.12 6.94 -15.42
C ALA A 100 -4.26 5.98 -16.61
N VAL A 101 -3.15 5.41 -17.09
CA VAL A 101 -3.17 4.39 -18.16
C VAL A 101 -3.93 3.14 -17.70
N THR A 102 -3.67 2.64 -16.49
CA THR A 102 -4.38 1.47 -15.94
C THR A 102 -5.88 1.72 -15.84
N LEU A 103 -6.31 2.87 -15.30
CA LEU A 103 -7.73 3.22 -15.23
C LEU A 103 -8.35 3.35 -16.63
N ALA A 104 -7.68 4.02 -17.56
CA ALA A 104 -8.17 4.18 -18.92
C ALA A 104 -8.36 2.82 -19.62
N VAL A 105 -7.39 1.91 -19.50
CA VAL A 105 -7.47 0.56 -20.07
C VAL A 105 -8.65 -0.20 -19.44
N ILE A 106 -8.76 -0.22 -18.12
CA ILE A 106 -9.80 -0.99 -17.43
C ILE A 106 -11.20 -0.43 -17.75
N PHE A 107 -11.40 0.89 -17.67
CA PHE A 107 -12.69 1.48 -18.02
C PHE A 107 -13.06 1.29 -19.49
N THR A 108 -12.07 1.30 -20.39
CA THR A 108 -12.33 1.00 -21.80
C THR A 108 -12.76 -0.47 -21.98
N LEU A 109 -12.09 -1.42 -21.34
CA LEU A 109 -12.46 -2.84 -21.41
C LEU A 109 -13.87 -3.09 -20.88
N VAL A 110 -14.20 -2.46 -19.75
CA VAL A 110 -15.55 -2.49 -19.17
C VAL A 110 -16.58 -1.93 -20.14
N ALA A 111 -16.33 -0.74 -20.71
CA ALA A 111 -17.24 -0.11 -21.67
C ALA A 111 -17.44 -0.94 -22.95
N LEU A 112 -16.46 -1.75 -23.32
CA LEU A 112 -16.53 -2.70 -24.44
C LEU A 112 -17.19 -4.04 -24.08
N GLY A 113 -17.68 -4.20 -22.85
CA GLY A 113 -18.41 -5.40 -22.40
C GLY A 113 -17.50 -6.57 -22.03
N ALA A 114 -16.27 -6.31 -21.57
CA ALA A 114 -15.36 -7.37 -21.13
C ALA A 114 -16.02 -8.26 -20.07
N PRO A 115 -15.97 -9.60 -20.22
CA PRO A 115 -16.56 -10.51 -19.25
C PRO A 115 -15.82 -10.40 -17.91
N GLY A 116 -16.56 -10.25 -16.83
CA GLY A 116 -16.01 -10.10 -15.49
C GLY A 116 -16.99 -9.42 -14.55
N SER A 117 -16.76 -9.60 -13.27
CA SER A 117 -17.50 -8.95 -12.20
C SER A 117 -16.78 -7.67 -11.79
N TRP A 118 -17.01 -6.62 -12.55
CA TRP A 118 -16.41 -5.31 -12.36
C TRP A 118 -17.23 -4.56 -11.33
N GLN A 119 -16.77 -4.52 -10.08
CA GLN A 119 -17.38 -3.62 -9.11
C GLN A 119 -16.86 -2.20 -9.38
N GLU A 120 -17.64 -1.45 -10.13
CA GLU A 120 -17.33 -0.08 -10.49
C GLU A 120 -17.83 0.86 -9.39
N PHE A 121 -16.88 1.53 -8.77
CA PHE A 121 -17.18 2.75 -8.04
C PHE A 121 -17.30 3.91 -9.03
N PRO A 122 -17.99 5.00 -8.66
CA PRO A 122 -17.93 6.23 -9.44
C PRO A 122 -16.47 6.65 -9.71
N ALA A 123 -16.19 7.15 -10.92
CA ALA A 123 -14.83 7.50 -11.35
C ALA A 123 -14.07 8.43 -10.36
N TRP A 124 -14.80 9.29 -9.64
CA TRP A 124 -14.23 10.19 -8.64
C TRP A 124 -13.61 9.46 -7.44
N ILE A 125 -14.07 8.25 -7.09
CA ILE A 125 -13.47 7.44 -6.02
C ILE A 125 -12.04 7.03 -6.39
N TYR A 126 -11.83 6.65 -7.65
CA TYR A 126 -10.48 6.33 -8.15
C TYR A 126 -9.64 7.60 -8.29
N GLY A 127 -10.21 8.68 -8.85
CA GLY A 127 -9.51 9.95 -9.02
C GLY A 127 -9.04 10.60 -7.71
N LEU A 128 -9.75 10.38 -6.61
CA LEU A 128 -9.40 10.89 -5.28
C LEU A 128 -8.65 9.89 -4.40
N PHE A 129 -8.27 8.71 -4.93
CA PHE A 129 -7.63 7.65 -4.15
C PHE A 129 -8.43 7.27 -2.90
N LEU A 130 -9.73 6.96 -3.07
CA LEU A 130 -10.67 6.61 -2.00
C LEU A 130 -11.16 5.16 -2.06
N THR A 131 -10.52 4.32 -2.86
CA THR A 131 -10.91 2.91 -3.08
C THR A 131 -10.90 2.08 -1.80
N ASN A 132 -9.96 2.34 -0.89
CA ASN A 132 -9.91 1.66 0.41
C ASN A 132 -11.16 1.92 1.26
N PHE A 133 -11.68 3.16 1.27
CA PHE A 133 -12.92 3.50 1.97
C PHE A 133 -14.14 2.90 1.28
N ALA A 134 -14.16 2.92 -0.05
CA ALA A 134 -15.26 2.39 -0.83
C ALA A 134 -15.42 0.87 -0.63
N LEU A 135 -14.31 0.12 -0.63
CA LEU A 135 -14.31 -1.33 -0.35
C LEU A 135 -14.69 -1.61 1.10
N ALA A 136 -14.16 -0.84 2.05
CA ALA A 136 -14.53 -0.97 3.47
C ALA A 136 -16.02 -0.67 3.70
N TRP A 137 -16.60 0.28 2.99
CA TRP A 137 -18.04 0.55 3.07
C TRP A 137 -18.87 -0.56 2.43
N ALA A 138 -18.45 -1.02 1.25
CA ALA A 138 -19.15 -2.06 0.51
C ALA A 138 -19.06 -3.45 1.17
N GLN A 139 -18.09 -3.69 2.07
CA GLN A 139 -17.83 -5.00 2.70
C GLN A 139 -17.57 -6.13 1.71
N HIS A 140 -16.99 -5.81 0.55
CA HIS A 140 -16.68 -6.78 -0.51
C HIS A 140 -15.25 -6.60 -0.99
N TRP A 141 -14.40 -7.62 -0.79
CA TRP A 141 -12.95 -7.55 -1.00
C TRP A 141 -12.43 -8.43 -2.15
N ASP A 142 -13.29 -9.25 -2.77
CA ASP A 142 -12.86 -10.33 -3.67
C ASP A 142 -12.80 -9.93 -5.17
N TRP A 143 -13.05 -8.67 -5.50
CA TRP A 143 -13.28 -8.25 -6.89
C TRP A 143 -12.01 -7.72 -7.56
N LEU A 144 -11.25 -8.60 -8.20
CA LEU A 144 -10.27 -8.17 -9.20
C LEU A 144 -11.00 -7.58 -10.43
N PRO A 145 -10.43 -6.56 -11.10
CA PRO A 145 -9.04 -6.10 -10.98
C PRO A 145 -8.84 -4.74 -10.31
N LEU A 146 -9.90 -3.98 -10.01
CA LEU A 146 -9.77 -2.64 -9.42
C LEU A 146 -9.65 -2.63 -7.89
N SER A 147 -9.99 -3.72 -7.21
CA SER A 147 -9.85 -3.81 -5.75
C SER A 147 -8.41 -3.58 -5.30
N VAL A 148 -7.41 -4.09 -6.02
CA VAL A 148 -5.97 -3.96 -5.66
C VAL A 148 -5.51 -2.52 -5.47
N LEU A 149 -6.22 -1.56 -6.07
CA LEU A 149 -5.95 -0.13 -5.96
C LEU A 149 -6.16 0.42 -4.54
N TRP A 150 -6.79 -0.34 -3.63
CA TRP A 150 -6.94 0.05 -2.24
C TRP A 150 -5.58 0.29 -1.57
N SER A 151 -4.59 -0.57 -1.87
CA SER A 151 -3.25 -0.48 -1.27
C SER A 151 -2.51 0.76 -1.77
N LEU A 152 -2.65 1.07 -3.06
CA LEU A 152 -2.12 2.30 -3.67
C LEU A 152 -2.81 3.55 -3.11
N ALA A 153 -4.13 3.51 -2.90
CA ALA A 153 -4.86 4.63 -2.31
C ALA A 153 -4.36 4.95 -0.89
N VAL A 154 -4.15 3.92 -0.06
CA VAL A 154 -3.56 4.08 1.28
C VAL A 154 -2.15 4.66 1.19
N GLU A 155 -1.35 4.21 0.23
CA GLU A 155 0.00 4.73 0.02
C GLU A 155 0.01 6.23 -0.37
N GLU A 156 -0.87 6.66 -1.27
CA GLU A 156 -1.01 8.07 -1.65
C GLU A 156 -1.53 8.94 -0.50
N GLN A 157 -2.48 8.43 0.31
CA GLN A 157 -2.94 9.10 1.52
C GLN A 157 -1.79 9.30 2.52
N PHE A 158 -0.95 8.28 2.71
CA PHE A 158 0.26 8.39 3.51
C PHE A 158 1.23 9.44 2.93
N TYR A 159 1.45 9.46 1.61
CA TYR A 159 2.32 10.43 0.95
C TYR A 159 1.83 11.86 1.14
N LEU A 160 0.52 12.09 1.07
CA LEU A 160 -0.08 13.39 1.28
C LEU A 160 0.16 13.93 2.69
N LEU A 161 0.19 13.06 3.71
CA LEU A 161 0.30 13.47 5.11
C LEU A 161 1.76 13.50 5.62
N ALA A 162 2.61 12.58 5.16
CA ALA A 162 3.94 12.35 5.72
C ALA A 162 4.85 13.59 5.76
N PRO A 163 4.96 14.42 4.69
CA PRO A 163 5.81 15.61 4.73
C PRO A 163 5.36 16.63 5.77
N TRP A 164 4.05 16.75 6.01
CA TRP A 164 3.50 17.68 7.00
C TRP A 164 3.73 17.19 8.41
N ILE A 165 3.54 15.88 8.66
CA ILE A 165 3.81 15.27 9.96
C ILE A 165 5.29 15.43 10.35
N VAL A 166 6.22 15.17 9.42
CA VAL A 166 7.67 15.31 9.67
C VAL A 166 8.11 16.75 9.87
N ARG A 167 7.41 17.72 9.28
CA ARG A 167 7.65 19.15 9.52
C ARG A 167 7.06 19.63 10.84
N ALA A 168 5.88 19.14 11.22
CA ALA A 168 5.18 19.56 12.43
C ALA A 168 5.77 18.96 13.70
N LEU A 169 6.30 17.73 13.63
CA LEU A 169 6.86 17.02 14.77
C LEU A 169 8.39 17.08 14.80
N SER A 170 8.96 17.09 16.00
CA SER A 170 10.41 16.91 16.16
C SER A 170 10.78 15.45 15.86
N PRO A 171 12.03 15.17 15.42
CA PRO A 171 12.47 13.80 15.16
C PRO A 171 12.38 12.89 16.39
N THR A 172 12.45 13.46 17.60
CA THR A 172 12.27 12.77 18.87
C THR A 172 10.83 12.36 19.15
N LEU A 173 9.84 13.07 18.60
CA LEU A 173 8.41 12.78 18.77
C LEU A 173 7.86 11.85 17.69
N LEU A 174 8.51 11.75 16.53
CA LEU A 174 8.10 10.85 15.44
C LEU A 174 7.92 9.38 15.85
N PRO A 175 8.83 8.73 16.60
CA PRO A 175 8.62 7.33 17.02
C PRO A 175 7.43 7.18 17.98
N TRP A 176 7.22 8.14 18.88
CA TRP A 176 6.07 8.14 19.79
C TRP A 176 4.76 8.34 19.03
N PHE A 177 4.74 9.25 18.06
CA PHE A 177 3.60 9.44 17.18
C PHE A 177 3.27 8.17 16.38
N ALA A 178 4.29 7.54 15.79
CA ALA A 178 4.10 6.27 15.09
C ALA A 178 3.57 5.17 16.02
N GLY A 179 4.13 5.05 17.23
CA GLY A 179 3.65 4.12 18.25
C GLY A 179 2.20 4.38 18.66
N ALA A 180 1.81 5.65 18.83
CA ALA A 180 0.43 6.02 19.13
C ALA A 180 -0.53 5.70 17.98
N VAL A 181 -0.12 5.92 16.73
CA VAL A 181 -0.90 5.54 15.54
C VAL A 181 -1.10 4.02 15.49
N VAL A 182 -0.04 3.24 15.70
CA VAL A 182 -0.12 1.76 15.73
C VAL A 182 -1.04 1.29 16.85
N LEU A 183 -0.89 1.84 18.06
CA LEU A 183 -1.75 1.50 19.19
C LEU A 183 -3.22 1.85 18.90
N THR A 184 -3.46 3.04 18.34
CA THR A 184 -4.81 3.48 17.98
C THR A 184 -5.43 2.57 16.92
N ALA A 185 -4.68 2.23 15.87
CA ALA A 185 -5.14 1.31 14.83
C ALA A 185 -5.46 -0.09 15.41
N TRP A 186 -4.63 -0.58 16.34
CA TRP A 186 -4.87 -1.85 17.02
C TRP A 186 -6.12 -1.80 17.90
N LEU A 187 -6.31 -0.74 18.69
CA LEU A 187 -7.50 -0.54 19.51
C LEU A 187 -8.78 -0.40 18.68
N LEU A 188 -8.72 0.33 17.56
CA LEU A 188 -9.83 0.43 16.61
C LEU A 188 -10.15 -0.92 15.98
N ARG A 189 -9.15 -1.71 15.62
CA ARG A 189 -9.38 -3.07 15.10
C ARG A 189 -10.06 -3.95 16.15
N LEU A 190 -9.61 -3.90 17.40
CA LEU A 190 -10.24 -4.65 18.49
C LEU A 190 -11.67 -4.19 18.74
N SER A 191 -11.94 -2.88 18.71
CA SER A 191 -13.30 -2.38 18.89
C SER A 191 -14.19 -2.86 17.74
N VAL A 192 -13.75 -2.77 16.49
CA VAL A 192 -14.52 -3.30 15.35
C VAL A 192 -14.83 -4.78 15.53
N LEU A 193 -13.86 -5.61 15.96
CA LEU A 193 -14.09 -7.04 16.18
C LEU A 193 -15.08 -7.34 17.31
N VAL A 194 -15.09 -6.53 18.37
CA VAL A 194 -15.99 -6.72 19.52
C VAL A 194 -17.40 -6.24 19.19
N TRP A 195 -17.53 -5.10 18.52
CA TRP A 195 -18.82 -4.45 18.26
C TRP A 195 -19.48 -4.94 16.97
N PHE A 196 -18.70 -5.41 16.00
CA PHE A 196 -19.16 -5.97 14.72
C PHE A 196 -18.59 -7.38 14.50
N PRO A 197 -18.95 -8.38 15.34
CA PRO A 197 -18.39 -9.74 15.25
C PRO A 197 -18.77 -10.46 13.95
N GLN A 198 -19.82 -10.00 13.25
CA GLN A 198 -20.26 -10.51 11.96
C GLN A 198 -19.68 -9.70 10.77
N GLY A 199 -18.92 -8.63 11.01
CA GLY A 199 -18.32 -7.79 9.96
C GLY A 199 -19.26 -6.81 9.24
N HIS A 200 -20.56 -6.78 9.56
CA HIS A 200 -21.51 -5.88 8.91
C HIS A 200 -21.54 -4.50 9.58
N PHE A 201 -21.22 -3.43 8.84
CA PHE A 201 -21.34 -2.03 9.30
C PHE A 201 -22.75 -1.44 9.09
N GLY A 202 -23.78 -2.30 9.02
CA GLY A 202 -25.19 -1.93 8.81
C GLY A 202 -26.13 -3.01 9.31
#